data_AF-A0A3M1GYZ1-F1
#
_entry.id   AF-A0A3M1GYZ1-F1
#
_cell.length_a   1.000
_cell.length_b   1.000
_cell.length_c   1.000
_cell.angle_alpha   90.00
_cell.angle_beta   90.00
_cell.angle_gamma   90.00
#
_symmetry.space_group_name_H-M   'P 1'
#
loop_
_entity.id
_entity.type
_entity.pdbx_description
1 polymer ?
#
loop_
_entity_poly.entity_id
_entity_poly.type
_entity_poly.pdbx_seq_one_letter_code
_entity_poly.pdbx_strand_id
1 'polypeptide(L)'
;KKLLFLDIQKKVRTRHGEEGLLGLAFHPEYKKNGLFFVNYTASHPRRTVVSRFKRKKENPLQADPNSEVVILEFRQPWGNHNGGCLAFGKDGMLYIGTGDGGSGGDPLNNGQRLNTLLGKILRIDINKRGGKKNYAIPRDNPFVNKKGARGEIWAYGLRNPWRFYIPSHGKFIWVADVGQNRIEEVSLVRKGGNYGWNLREGSLLFRKKKIPEGVHLEPPLWEYDHSLGNSITGGVVCHDPSLPALKGAYLCADFYSGRIWALWIQKKKSSKIKLKKVRVIHKSEINISSFGIDNRGRIFLLDYYNGRILALKPR
;
A
#
# COMPACT_ATOMS: atom_id res chain seq x y z
N LYS A 1 6.30 -24.84 12.75
CA LYS A 1 4.85 -25.15 12.74
C LYS A 1 4.09 -23.88 12.34
N LYS A 2 3.21 -23.93 11.32
CA LYS A 2 2.29 -22.82 10.98
C LYS A 2 1.09 -22.89 11.93
N LEU A 3 0.63 -21.75 12.45
CA LEU A 3 -0.56 -21.66 13.31
C LEU A 3 -1.59 -20.75 12.64
N LEU A 4 -2.85 -21.18 12.63
CA LEU A 4 -3.97 -20.35 12.18
C LEU A 4 -4.19 -19.23 13.20
N PHE A 5 -3.99 -17.98 12.78
CA PHE A 5 -4.18 -16.80 13.62
C PHE A 5 -5.63 -16.29 13.57
N LEU A 6 -6.19 -16.08 12.38
CA LEU A 6 -7.55 -15.59 12.14
C LEU A 6 -8.14 -16.36 10.95
N ASP A 7 -9.40 -16.79 11.08
CA ASP A 7 -10.19 -17.29 9.95
C ASP A 7 -11.44 -16.42 9.76
N ILE A 8 -11.51 -15.79 8.59
CA ILE A 8 -12.66 -15.01 8.13
C ILE A 8 -13.05 -15.40 6.71
N GLN A 9 -12.70 -16.61 6.24
CA GLN A 9 -12.91 -17.04 4.86
C GLN A 9 -14.35 -16.83 4.39
N LYS A 10 -15.34 -17.04 5.27
CA LYS A 10 -16.78 -16.83 4.98
C LYS A 10 -17.14 -15.37 4.66
N LYS A 11 -16.34 -14.39 5.09
CA LYS A 11 -16.53 -12.95 4.84
C LYS A 11 -15.77 -12.47 3.60
N VAL A 12 -14.75 -13.23 3.18
CA VAL A 12 -13.79 -12.81 2.16
C VAL A 12 -14.23 -13.30 0.78
N ARG A 13 -14.24 -12.36 -0.16
CA ARG A 13 -14.41 -12.61 -1.59
C ARG A 13 -13.05 -12.85 -2.23
N THR A 14 -12.92 -13.91 -3.01
CA THR A 14 -11.69 -14.31 -3.73
C THR A 14 -12.01 -14.73 -5.17
N ARG A 15 -12.87 -14.00 -5.88
CA ARG A 15 -13.37 -14.42 -7.21
C ARG A 15 -12.44 -13.98 -8.36
N HIS A 16 -11.58 -13.00 -8.12
CA HIS A 16 -10.59 -12.49 -9.07
C HIS A 16 -9.21 -12.45 -8.40
N GLY A 17 -8.14 -12.38 -9.19
CA GLY A 17 -6.75 -12.53 -8.71
C GLY A 17 -6.27 -11.47 -7.71
N GLU A 18 -6.92 -10.30 -7.65
CA GLU A 18 -6.56 -9.21 -6.71
C GLU A 18 -7.55 -9.07 -5.54
N GLU A 19 -8.59 -9.92 -5.49
CA GLU A 19 -9.55 -9.98 -4.39
C GLU A 19 -9.04 -10.95 -3.30
N GLY A 20 -9.31 -10.65 -2.03
CA GLY A 20 -9.02 -11.55 -0.93
C GLY A 20 -8.83 -10.84 0.41
N LEU A 21 -8.02 -11.45 1.28
CA LEU A 21 -7.45 -10.81 2.47
C LEU A 21 -6.12 -10.15 2.07
N LEU A 22 -6.12 -8.83 1.96
CA LEU A 22 -5.08 -8.08 1.24
C LEU A 22 -4.14 -7.30 2.16
N GLY A 23 -4.60 -6.93 3.35
CA GLY A 23 -3.82 -6.13 4.30
C GLY A 23 -3.90 -6.63 5.73
N LEU A 24 -2.81 -6.44 6.47
CA LEU A 24 -2.71 -6.69 7.90
C LEU A 24 -1.82 -5.62 8.54
N ALA A 25 -2.29 -5.00 9.61
CA ALA A 25 -1.48 -4.12 10.45
C ALA A 25 -1.81 -4.32 11.93
N PHE A 26 -0.79 -4.47 12.76
CA PHE A 26 -0.96 -4.47 14.22
C PHE A 26 -1.06 -3.03 14.72
N HIS A 27 -1.96 -2.79 15.68
CA HIS A 27 -2.02 -1.50 16.37
C HIS A 27 -0.65 -1.18 17.02
N PRO A 28 -0.19 0.07 17.08
CA PRO A 28 1.10 0.42 17.70
C PRO A 28 1.21 -0.07 19.16
N GLU A 29 0.09 -0.10 19.88
CA GLU A 29 -0.03 -0.64 21.23
C GLU A 29 -0.53 -2.11 21.30
N TYR A 30 -0.33 -2.91 20.26
CA TYR A 30 -0.83 -4.30 20.17
C TYR A 30 -0.46 -5.16 21.39
N LYS A 31 0.73 -4.98 21.96
CA LYS A 31 1.14 -5.69 23.18
C LYS A 31 0.17 -5.46 24.34
N LYS A 32 -0.33 -4.22 24.48
CA LYS A 32 -1.27 -3.80 25.52
C LYS A 32 -2.73 -4.10 25.17
N ASN A 33 -3.17 -3.69 23.98
CA ASN A 33 -4.60 -3.70 23.63
C ASN A 33 -5.04 -4.91 22.78
N GLY A 34 -4.09 -5.62 22.18
CA GLY A 34 -4.35 -6.80 21.34
C GLY A 34 -5.06 -6.50 20.03
N LEU A 35 -5.13 -5.23 19.60
CA LEU A 35 -5.87 -4.81 18.41
C LEU A 35 -5.03 -4.93 17.14
N PHE A 36 -5.64 -5.45 16.08
CA PHE A 36 -5.04 -5.48 14.75
C PHE A 36 -6.12 -5.22 13.69
N PHE A 37 -5.70 -4.90 12.48
CA PHE A 37 -6.55 -4.46 11.40
C PHE A 37 -6.29 -5.30 10.17
N VAL A 38 -7.37 -5.64 9.47
CA VAL A 38 -7.31 -6.32 8.18
C VAL A 38 -8.02 -5.50 7.11
N ASN A 39 -7.57 -5.64 5.87
CA ASN A 39 -8.24 -5.13 4.68
C ASN A 39 -8.60 -6.31 3.80
N TYR A 40 -9.88 -6.50 3.49
CA TYR A 40 -10.35 -7.58 2.64
C TYR A 40 -11.48 -7.15 1.71
N THR A 41 -11.67 -7.90 0.63
CA THR A 41 -12.80 -7.71 -0.29
C THR A 41 -13.98 -8.56 0.15
N ALA A 42 -15.20 -8.01 0.11
CA ALA A 42 -16.45 -8.69 0.45
C ALA A 42 -17.41 -8.71 -0.75
N SER A 43 -18.42 -9.60 -0.69
CA SER A 43 -19.51 -9.67 -1.68
C SER A 43 -20.81 -9.06 -1.15
N HIS A 44 -21.77 -8.81 -2.05
CA HIS A 44 -23.14 -8.34 -1.73
C HIS A 44 -23.20 -7.08 -0.84
N PRO A 45 -22.79 -5.89 -1.34
CA PRO A 45 -22.18 -5.63 -2.65
C PRO A 45 -20.66 -5.88 -2.65
N ARG A 46 -20.04 -5.92 -3.84
CA ARG A 46 -18.59 -5.94 -3.99
C ARG A 46 -17.99 -4.68 -3.37
N ARG A 47 -17.15 -4.86 -2.35
CA ARG A 47 -16.60 -3.75 -1.57
C ARG A 47 -15.28 -4.13 -0.90
N THR A 48 -14.50 -3.10 -0.57
CA THR A 48 -13.39 -3.22 0.37
C THR A 48 -13.93 -2.98 1.78
N VAL A 49 -13.46 -3.78 2.73
CA VAL A 49 -13.74 -3.63 4.16
C VAL A 49 -12.41 -3.59 4.91
N VAL A 50 -12.19 -2.50 5.65
CA VAL A 50 -11.14 -2.38 6.64
C VAL A 50 -11.75 -2.59 8.02
N SER A 51 -11.34 -3.67 8.68
CA SER A 51 -11.91 -4.10 9.96
C SER A 51 -10.83 -4.19 11.04
N ARG A 52 -11.22 -3.88 12.27
CA ARG A 52 -10.44 -4.10 13.48
C ARG A 52 -10.88 -5.39 14.15
N PHE A 53 -9.92 -6.17 14.62
CA PHE A 53 -10.10 -7.37 15.43
C PHE A 53 -9.24 -7.31 16.67
N LYS A 54 -9.46 -8.22 17.61
CA LYS A 54 -8.69 -8.40 18.85
C LYS A 54 -8.14 -9.82 18.95
N ARG A 55 -6.94 -9.97 19.50
CA ARG A 55 -6.42 -11.29 19.92
C ARG A 55 -7.22 -11.83 21.11
N LYS A 56 -7.33 -13.15 21.22
CA LYS A 56 -7.88 -13.80 22.42
C LYS A 56 -7.03 -13.44 23.64
N LYS A 57 -7.69 -13.28 24.80
CA LYS A 57 -6.99 -12.91 26.04
C LYS A 57 -6.13 -14.08 26.55
N GLU A 58 -6.65 -15.29 26.41
CA GLU A 58 -6.09 -16.55 26.87
C GLU A 58 -4.97 -17.06 25.94
N ASN A 59 -5.01 -16.68 24.65
CA ASN A 59 -4.01 -17.10 23.67
C ASN A 59 -3.62 -15.95 22.71
N PRO A 60 -2.47 -15.27 22.93
CA PRO A 60 -1.97 -14.21 22.04
C PRO A 60 -1.74 -14.62 20.59
N LEU A 61 -1.62 -15.93 20.32
CA LEU A 61 -1.37 -16.50 18.99
C LEU A 61 -2.66 -16.81 18.23
N GLN A 62 -3.82 -16.42 18.76
CA GLN A 62 -5.11 -16.56 18.09
C GLN A 62 -5.91 -15.24 18.18
N ALA A 63 -6.56 -14.88 17.09
CA ALA A 63 -7.58 -13.85 17.04
C ALA A 63 -8.93 -14.36 17.53
N ASP A 64 -9.75 -13.45 18.03
CA ASP A 64 -11.18 -13.69 18.20
C ASP A 64 -11.92 -13.25 16.92
N PRO A 65 -12.42 -14.18 16.09
CA PRO A 65 -13.13 -13.83 14.85
C PRO A 65 -14.47 -13.11 15.11
N ASN A 66 -15.01 -13.18 16.33
CA ASN A 66 -16.25 -12.49 16.70
C ASN A 66 -16.02 -11.05 17.19
N SER A 67 -14.76 -10.64 17.36
CA SER A 67 -14.38 -9.30 17.83
C SER A 67 -14.40 -8.21 16.75
N GLU A 68 -14.90 -8.52 15.56
CA GLU A 68 -14.85 -7.64 14.40
C GLU A 68 -15.57 -6.31 14.66
N VAL A 69 -14.88 -5.21 14.36
CA VAL A 69 -15.48 -3.89 14.21
C VAL A 69 -15.09 -3.33 12.85
N VAL A 70 -16.07 -3.14 11.97
CA VAL A 70 -15.86 -2.48 10.67
C VAL A 70 -15.47 -1.03 10.92
N ILE A 71 -14.29 -0.64 10.40
CA ILE A 71 -13.75 0.71 10.53
C ILE A 71 -14.15 1.54 9.32
N LEU A 72 -13.91 1.03 8.13
CA LEU A 72 -14.15 1.72 6.87
C LEU A 72 -14.56 0.72 5.81
N GLU A 73 -15.56 1.06 4.99
CA GLU A 73 -15.90 0.30 3.79
C GLU A 73 -16.27 1.21 2.63
N PHE A 74 -16.04 0.72 1.41
CA PHE A 74 -16.42 1.42 0.17
C PHE A 74 -16.57 0.43 -0.99
N ARG A 75 -17.48 0.75 -1.93
CA ARG A 75 -17.77 -0.11 -3.08
C ARG A 75 -16.56 -0.25 -4.00
N GLN A 76 -16.39 -1.46 -4.52
CA GLN A 76 -15.40 -1.79 -5.55
C GLN A 76 -16.15 -2.02 -6.86
N PRO A 77 -15.98 -1.15 -7.87
CA PRO A 77 -16.68 -1.27 -9.15
C PRO A 77 -16.29 -2.55 -9.92
N TRP A 78 -15.01 -2.93 -9.91
CA TRP A 78 -14.47 -4.14 -10.54
C TRP A 78 -13.73 -5.05 -9.54
N GLY A 79 -13.28 -6.21 -10.02
CA GLY A 79 -12.61 -7.25 -9.22
C GLY A 79 -11.09 -7.12 -9.21
N ASN A 80 -10.55 -6.01 -9.70
CA ASN A 80 -9.13 -5.72 -9.73
C ASN A 80 -8.88 -4.28 -9.25
N HIS A 81 -7.61 -3.96 -9.03
CA HIS A 81 -7.12 -2.72 -8.43
C HIS A 81 -7.74 -2.43 -7.07
N ASN A 82 -7.76 -3.43 -6.20
CA ASN A 82 -8.33 -3.29 -4.87
C ASN A 82 -7.37 -2.59 -3.89
N GLY A 83 -6.07 -2.50 -4.21
CA GLY A 83 -5.04 -2.10 -3.26
C GLY A 83 -5.00 -3.08 -2.09
N GLY A 84 -4.91 -2.58 -0.86
CA GLY A 84 -5.04 -3.46 0.31
C GLY A 84 -4.08 -3.16 1.44
N CYS A 85 -2.90 -2.60 1.11
CA CYS A 85 -1.84 -2.40 2.08
C CYS A 85 -2.31 -1.51 3.26
N LEU A 86 -1.93 -1.90 4.47
CA LEU A 86 -2.20 -1.19 5.71
C LEU A 86 -0.88 -0.97 6.44
N ALA A 87 -0.67 0.24 6.98
CA ALA A 87 0.40 0.47 7.93
C ALA A 87 0.07 1.62 8.88
N PHE A 88 0.62 1.56 10.08
CA PHE A 88 0.59 2.70 10.99
C PHE A 88 1.75 3.64 10.71
N GLY A 89 1.44 4.93 10.64
CA GLY A 89 2.46 5.97 10.69
C GLY A 89 2.95 6.22 12.11
N LYS A 90 4.09 6.90 12.23
CA LYS A 90 4.61 7.37 13.53
C LYS A 90 3.70 8.37 14.25
N ASP A 91 2.77 8.96 13.51
CA ASP A 91 1.71 9.84 13.99
C ASP A 91 0.54 9.09 14.64
N GLY A 92 0.63 7.75 14.73
CA GLY A 92 -0.40 6.89 15.31
C GLY A 92 -1.61 6.67 14.41
N MET A 93 -1.57 7.18 13.17
CA MET A 93 -2.68 7.07 12.22
C MET A 93 -2.55 5.80 11.39
N LEU A 94 -3.70 5.23 11.03
CA LEU A 94 -3.76 4.11 10.08
C LEU A 94 -3.78 4.68 8.66
N TYR A 95 -2.81 4.26 7.85
CA TYR A 95 -2.76 4.52 6.42
C TYR A 95 -3.28 3.32 5.64
N ILE A 96 -4.02 3.60 4.56
CA ILE A 96 -4.71 2.58 3.76
C ILE A 96 -4.44 2.88 2.28
N GLY A 97 -3.91 1.89 1.55
CA GLY A 97 -3.70 1.97 0.11
C GLY A 97 -4.89 1.40 -0.63
N THR A 98 -5.45 2.19 -1.55
CA THR A 98 -6.67 1.84 -2.29
C THR A 98 -6.46 2.08 -3.78
N GLY A 99 -6.65 1.07 -4.61
CA GLY A 99 -6.61 1.25 -6.07
C GLY A 99 -7.84 1.99 -6.59
N ASP A 100 -7.81 2.35 -7.86
CA ASP A 100 -8.84 3.11 -8.59
C ASP A 100 -10.17 2.36 -8.75
N GLY A 101 -10.21 1.09 -8.32
CA GLY A 101 -11.39 0.25 -8.34
C GLY A 101 -11.53 -0.62 -9.58
N GLY A 102 -10.54 -0.60 -10.46
CA GLY A 102 -10.33 -1.58 -11.51
C GLY A 102 -10.74 -1.12 -12.91
N SER A 103 -10.82 -2.10 -13.81
CA SER A 103 -10.89 -1.89 -15.27
C SER A 103 -9.65 -1.17 -15.85
N GLY A 104 -9.55 -1.15 -17.18
CA GLY A 104 -8.44 -0.52 -17.89
C GLY A 104 -8.61 0.99 -18.03
N GLY A 105 -7.64 1.75 -17.55
CA GLY A 105 -7.58 3.20 -17.77
C GLY A 105 -8.51 4.05 -16.90
N ASP A 106 -8.98 3.53 -15.77
CA ASP A 106 -9.82 4.24 -14.79
C ASP A 106 -11.03 4.97 -15.42
N PRO A 107 -12.03 4.20 -15.91
CA PRO A 107 -13.19 4.77 -16.60
C PRO A 107 -14.06 5.67 -15.71
N LEU A 108 -13.95 5.56 -14.38
CA LEU A 108 -14.69 6.41 -13.43
C LEU A 108 -13.90 7.64 -12.97
N ASN A 109 -12.67 7.80 -13.49
CA ASN A 109 -11.73 8.86 -13.12
C ASN A 109 -11.48 8.92 -11.61
N ASN A 110 -11.52 7.78 -10.94
CA ASN A 110 -11.36 7.66 -9.50
C ASN A 110 -9.99 8.15 -9.03
N GLY A 111 -8.92 7.94 -9.82
CA GLY A 111 -7.58 8.44 -9.51
C GLY A 111 -7.57 9.94 -9.21
N GLN A 112 -8.21 10.75 -10.08
CA GLN A 112 -8.23 12.21 -9.96
C GLN A 112 -9.38 12.77 -9.10
N ARG A 113 -10.48 12.04 -8.95
CA ARG A 113 -11.63 12.50 -8.15
C ARG A 113 -11.34 12.47 -6.66
N LEU A 114 -11.76 13.53 -5.96
CA LEU A 114 -11.62 13.64 -4.51
C LEU A 114 -12.90 13.27 -3.74
N ASN A 115 -14.03 13.04 -4.43
CA ASN A 115 -15.29 12.61 -3.80
C ASN A 115 -15.42 11.08 -3.64
N THR A 116 -14.33 10.34 -3.89
CA THR A 116 -14.23 8.88 -3.78
C THR A 116 -13.05 8.50 -2.90
N LEU A 117 -13.06 7.28 -2.37
CA LEU A 117 -11.93 6.70 -1.63
C LEU A 117 -11.00 5.86 -2.52
N LEU A 118 -11.32 5.69 -3.80
CA LEU A 118 -10.56 4.87 -4.74
C LEU A 118 -9.39 5.66 -5.37
N GLY A 119 -8.25 5.01 -5.60
CA GLY A 119 -7.04 5.59 -6.21
C GLY A 119 -6.32 6.57 -5.30
N LYS A 120 -6.11 6.17 -4.04
CA LYS A 120 -5.67 7.02 -2.91
C LYS A 120 -4.70 6.30 -1.97
N ILE A 121 -3.94 7.12 -1.24
CA ILE A 121 -3.53 6.78 0.13
C ILE A 121 -4.48 7.52 1.07
N LEU A 122 -5.13 6.79 1.97
CA LEU A 122 -5.99 7.33 3.02
C LEU A 122 -5.23 7.41 4.34
N ARG A 123 -5.67 8.29 5.26
CA ARG A 123 -5.14 8.44 6.62
C ARG A 123 -6.27 8.72 7.60
N ILE A 124 -6.44 7.85 8.61
CA ILE A 124 -7.52 7.94 9.60
C ILE A 124 -7.02 7.72 11.03
N ASP A 125 -7.71 8.31 12.01
CA ASP A 125 -7.47 8.11 13.45
C ASP A 125 -8.39 6.99 13.98
N ILE A 126 -7.80 5.86 14.33
CA ILE A 126 -8.54 4.68 14.84
C ILE A 126 -8.76 4.71 16.35
N ASN A 127 -8.20 5.70 17.06
CA ASN A 127 -8.31 5.84 18.51
C ASN A 127 -9.48 6.74 18.92
N LYS A 128 -10.11 7.40 17.95
CA LYS A 128 -11.24 8.31 18.17
C LYS A 128 -12.39 7.97 17.24
N ARG A 129 -13.62 8.24 17.69
CA ARG A 129 -14.81 8.18 16.82
C ARG A 129 -15.09 9.54 16.22
N GLY A 130 -15.56 9.56 14.98
CA GLY A 130 -15.96 10.76 14.25
C GLY A 130 -17.42 10.69 13.84
N GLY A 131 -18.31 11.33 14.59
CA GLY A 131 -19.76 11.18 14.39
C GLY A 131 -20.18 9.70 14.49
N LYS A 132 -20.81 9.17 13.44
CA LYS A 132 -21.23 7.76 13.35
C LYS A 132 -20.11 6.78 12.95
N LYS A 133 -18.90 7.27 12.64
CA LYS A 133 -17.79 6.44 12.16
C LYS A 133 -16.99 5.88 13.34
N ASN A 134 -16.49 4.65 13.20
CA ASN A 134 -15.57 4.00 14.14
C ASN A 134 -14.12 4.52 14.08
N TYR A 135 -13.91 5.64 13.38
CA TYR A 135 -12.64 6.37 13.27
C TYR A 135 -12.94 7.87 13.19
N ALA A 136 -11.94 8.71 13.45
CA ALA A 136 -11.99 10.14 13.20
C ALA A 136 -11.13 10.52 11.99
N ILE A 137 -11.47 11.63 11.35
CA ILE A 137 -10.65 12.23 10.30
C ILE A 137 -9.65 13.18 10.98
N PRO A 138 -8.33 12.97 10.83
CA PRO A 138 -7.34 13.90 11.35
C PRO A 138 -7.54 15.31 10.78
N ARG A 139 -7.56 16.33 11.65
CA ARG A 139 -7.79 17.74 11.26
C ARG A 139 -6.71 18.30 10.34
N ASP A 140 -5.52 17.69 10.35
CA ASP A 140 -4.41 18.04 9.50
C ASP A 140 -4.39 17.24 8.18
N ASN A 141 -5.44 16.49 7.83
CA ASN A 141 -5.53 15.91 6.49
C ASN A 141 -5.70 17.02 5.42
N PRO A 142 -5.11 16.87 4.22
CA PRO A 142 -5.01 17.95 3.23
C PRO A 142 -6.34 18.41 2.62
N PHE A 143 -7.39 17.58 2.67
CA PHE A 143 -8.65 17.84 1.98
C PHE A 143 -9.85 18.02 2.92
N VAL A 144 -9.64 18.13 4.23
CA VAL A 144 -10.71 18.24 5.24
C VAL A 144 -11.63 19.45 5.04
N ASN A 145 -11.07 20.56 4.56
CA ASN A 145 -11.83 21.80 4.34
C ASN A 145 -12.26 21.97 2.88
N LYS A 146 -12.01 20.99 2.00
CA LYS A 146 -12.39 21.06 0.59
C LYS A 146 -13.80 20.50 0.41
N LYS A 147 -14.75 21.37 0.09
CA LYS A 147 -16.15 20.99 -0.16
C LYS A 147 -16.23 19.86 -1.20
N GLY A 148 -16.97 18.80 -0.87
CA GLY A 148 -17.15 17.62 -1.72
C GLY A 148 -15.97 16.63 -1.75
N ALA A 149 -14.84 16.94 -1.10
CA ALA A 149 -13.74 15.99 -0.96
C ALA A 149 -13.95 15.06 0.24
N ARG A 150 -13.37 13.86 0.14
CA ARG A 150 -13.25 12.90 1.23
C ARG A 150 -12.10 13.32 2.15
N GLY A 151 -12.43 13.70 3.39
CA GLY A 151 -11.43 14.12 4.37
C GLY A 151 -10.44 13.01 4.77
N GLU A 152 -10.75 11.75 4.46
CA GLU A 152 -9.87 10.59 4.64
C GLU A 152 -8.62 10.64 3.72
N ILE A 153 -8.64 11.40 2.63
CA ILE A 153 -7.58 11.40 1.61
C ILE A 153 -6.30 12.05 2.15
N TRP A 154 -5.19 11.31 2.09
CA TRP A 154 -3.83 11.83 2.30
C TRP A 154 -3.14 12.20 0.98
N ALA A 155 -3.29 11.36 -0.04
CA ALA A 155 -2.76 11.56 -1.39
C ALA A 155 -3.66 10.88 -2.43
N TYR A 156 -3.57 11.31 -3.69
CA TYR A 156 -4.44 10.83 -4.76
C TYR A 156 -3.71 10.71 -6.11
N GLY A 157 -4.41 10.24 -7.14
CA GLY A 157 -3.82 10.02 -8.45
C GLY A 157 -3.03 8.72 -8.55
N LEU A 158 -3.47 7.66 -7.87
CA LEU A 158 -2.83 6.34 -7.88
C LEU A 158 -3.72 5.33 -8.62
N ARG A 159 -3.12 4.35 -9.28
CA ARG A 159 -3.82 3.30 -10.04
C ARG A 159 -4.13 2.09 -9.17
N ASN A 160 -3.11 1.38 -8.73
CA ASN A 160 -3.19 0.22 -7.86
C ASN A 160 -1.96 0.20 -6.94
N PRO A 161 -1.94 1.02 -5.86
CA PRO A 161 -0.83 1.11 -4.94
C PRO A 161 -0.71 -0.19 -4.14
N TRP A 162 -0.05 -1.18 -4.73
CA TRP A 162 -0.05 -2.57 -4.29
C TRP A 162 0.57 -2.72 -2.90
N ARG A 163 1.73 -2.07 -2.70
CA ARG A 163 2.41 -2.06 -1.40
C ARG A 163 3.05 -0.72 -1.15
N PHE A 164 2.92 -0.26 0.09
CA PHE A 164 3.62 0.91 0.57
C PHE A 164 4.38 0.64 1.87
N TYR A 165 5.34 1.50 2.18
CA TYR A 165 6.13 1.45 3.39
C TYR A 165 6.32 2.84 3.98
N ILE A 166 5.98 2.96 5.27
CA ILE A 166 6.18 4.17 6.05
C ILE A 166 7.44 3.98 6.90
N PRO A 167 8.56 4.65 6.58
CA PRO A 167 9.76 4.57 7.38
C PRO A 167 9.54 5.20 8.75
N SER A 168 10.19 4.66 9.78
CA SER A 168 10.20 5.25 11.14
C SER A 168 10.75 6.68 11.15
N HIS A 169 11.67 6.97 10.23
CA HIS A 169 12.24 8.30 10.00
C HIS A 169 12.07 8.71 8.54
N GLY A 170 11.35 9.81 8.30
CA GLY A 170 11.12 10.33 6.97
C GLY A 170 9.91 11.24 6.92
N LYS A 171 9.74 11.91 5.77
CA LYS A 171 8.56 12.74 5.45
C LYS A 171 7.68 12.10 4.36
N PHE A 172 8.08 10.94 3.83
CA PHE A 172 7.49 10.34 2.64
C PHE A 172 7.11 8.89 2.91
N ILE A 173 6.06 8.45 2.25
CA ILE A 173 5.62 7.06 2.18
C ILE A 173 6.18 6.50 0.86
N TRP A 174 6.89 5.39 0.89
CA TRP A 174 7.29 4.71 -0.34
C TRP A 174 6.08 3.95 -0.86
N VAL A 175 5.66 4.20 -2.09
CA VAL A 175 4.54 3.50 -2.71
C VAL A 175 5.02 2.91 -4.02
N ALA A 176 4.80 1.61 -4.22
CA ALA A 176 4.88 1.02 -5.54
C ALA A 176 3.46 0.93 -6.11
N ASP A 177 3.27 1.56 -7.26
CA ASP A 177 1.97 1.65 -7.94
C ASP A 177 2.04 0.89 -9.25
N VAL A 178 1.12 -0.08 -9.42
CA VAL A 178 1.14 -0.98 -10.58
C VAL A 178 0.62 -0.26 -11.80
N GLY A 179 1.40 -0.32 -12.88
CA GLY A 179 1.15 0.28 -14.18
C GLY A 179 -0.03 -0.32 -14.94
N GLN A 180 -0.44 0.35 -16.02
CA GLN A 180 -1.49 -0.18 -16.90
C GLN A 180 -0.90 -1.11 -17.95
N ASN A 181 -0.12 -0.57 -18.88
CA ASN A 181 0.36 -1.27 -20.07
C ASN A 181 1.82 -0.95 -20.41
N ARG A 182 2.46 0.03 -19.74
CA ARG A 182 3.74 0.56 -20.18
C ARG A 182 4.75 0.73 -19.07
N ILE A 183 4.33 1.27 -17.92
CA ILE A 183 5.27 1.74 -16.89
C ILE A 183 4.79 1.30 -15.52
N GLU A 184 5.69 0.65 -14.79
CA GLU A 184 5.58 0.43 -13.35
C GLU A 184 6.35 1.53 -12.60
N GLU A 185 5.89 1.95 -11.42
CA GLU A 185 6.53 3.06 -10.70
C GLU A 185 6.67 2.87 -9.18
N VAL A 186 7.68 3.54 -8.63
CA VAL A 186 7.84 3.83 -7.21
C VAL A 186 7.77 5.33 -7.00
N SER A 187 6.85 5.75 -6.14
CA SER A 187 6.60 7.15 -5.80
C SER A 187 6.89 7.43 -4.32
N LEU A 188 7.40 8.62 -4.02
CA LEU A 188 7.55 9.13 -2.65
C LEU A 188 6.33 9.96 -2.27
N VAL A 189 5.34 9.29 -1.68
CA VAL A 189 4.04 9.87 -1.37
C VAL A 189 4.11 10.88 -0.22
N ARG A 190 3.58 12.09 -0.46
CA ARG A 190 3.50 13.21 0.50
C ARG A 190 2.08 13.72 0.66
N LYS A 191 1.86 14.46 1.75
CA LYS A 191 0.58 15.11 2.07
C LYS A 191 0.07 15.94 0.87
N GLY A 192 -1.12 15.61 0.39
CA GLY A 192 -1.84 16.33 -0.66
C GLY A 192 -1.33 16.08 -2.08
N GLY A 193 -0.31 15.23 -2.26
CA GLY A 193 0.27 14.97 -3.58
C GLY A 193 -0.71 14.31 -4.55
N ASN A 194 -0.61 14.70 -5.82
CA ASN A 194 -1.30 14.10 -6.96
C ASN A 194 -0.29 13.29 -7.79
N TYR A 195 -0.43 11.97 -7.82
CA TYR A 195 0.48 11.05 -8.51
C TYR A 195 0.09 10.77 -9.96
N GLY A 196 -0.89 11.53 -10.48
CA GLY A 196 -1.11 11.68 -11.91
C GLY A 196 -2.02 10.64 -12.55
N TRP A 197 -2.26 9.47 -11.96
CA TRP A 197 -3.20 8.51 -12.56
C TRP A 197 -4.64 9.07 -12.59
N ASN A 198 -5.36 9.08 -13.71
CA ASN A 198 -5.05 8.48 -15.01
C ASN A 198 -4.70 9.51 -16.11
N LEU A 199 -4.18 10.68 -15.75
CA LEU A 199 -3.59 11.66 -16.69
C LEU A 199 -2.21 11.20 -17.16
N ARG A 200 -1.47 10.51 -16.30
CA ARG A 200 -0.17 9.89 -16.59
C ARG A 200 -0.10 8.44 -16.14
N GLU A 201 0.82 7.71 -16.76
CA GLU A 201 1.31 6.39 -16.35
C GLU A 201 2.84 6.52 -16.25
N GLY A 202 3.38 6.61 -15.02
CA GLY A 202 4.74 7.09 -14.80
C GLY A 202 4.92 8.54 -15.28
N SER A 203 6.01 8.78 -16.00
CA SER A 203 6.31 10.06 -16.64
C SER A 203 5.52 10.31 -17.93
N LEU A 204 4.79 9.31 -18.44
CA LEU A 204 4.18 9.33 -19.77
C LEU A 204 2.72 9.79 -19.71
N LEU A 205 2.28 10.59 -20.70
CA LEU A 205 0.85 10.93 -20.83
C LEU A 205 0.04 9.67 -21.16
N PHE A 206 -1.04 9.46 -20.41
CA PHE A 206 -1.93 8.33 -20.64
C PHE A 206 -2.96 8.69 -21.73
N ARG A 207 -3.05 7.87 -22.79
CA ARG A 207 -4.03 8.03 -23.91
C ARG A 207 -4.12 9.45 -24.49
N LYS A 208 -2.99 10.14 -24.65
CA LYS A 208 -2.91 11.52 -25.16
C LYS A 208 -3.74 12.54 -24.36
N LYS A 209 -4.07 12.24 -23.10
CA LYS A 209 -4.74 13.21 -22.22
C LYS A 209 -3.88 14.45 -22.04
N LYS A 210 -4.55 15.59 -21.89
CA LYS A 210 -3.91 16.84 -21.48
C LYS A 210 -3.96 16.94 -19.96
N ILE A 211 -2.89 17.44 -19.38
CA ILE A 211 -2.87 17.82 -17.97
C ILE A 211 -3.61 19.16 -17.88
N PRO A 212 -4.70 19.26 -17.09
CA PRO A 212 -5.39 20.53 -16.94
C PRO A 212 -4.46 21.63 -16.41
N GLU A 213 -4.72 22.87 -16.82
CA GLU A 213 -3.93 24.02 -16.35
C GLU A 213 -3.97 24.12 -14.82
N GLY A 214 -2.84 24.49 -14.22
CA GLY A 214 -2.68 24.60 -12.77
C GLY A 214 -2.61 23.26 -12.01
N VAL A 215 -2.76 22.12 -12.68
CA VAL A 215 -2.61 20.80 -12.03
C VAL A 215 -1.13 20.42 -11.94
N HIS A 216 -0.60 20.40 -10.72
CA HIS A 216 0.71 19.85 -10.43
C HIS A 216 0.64 18.34 -10.21
N LEU A 217 1.47 17.59 -10.95
CA LEU A 217 1.64 16.15 -10.80
C LEU A 217 3.03 15.85 -10.22
N GLU A 218 3.06 15.05 -9.17
CA GLU A 218 4.29 14.53 -8.58
C GLU A 218 4.94 13.55 -9.55
N PRO A 219 6.27 13.66 -9.81
CA PRO A 219 6.96 12.67 -10.60
C PRO A 219 7.20 11.39 -9.77
N PRO A 220 7.26 10.22 -10.41
CA PRO A 220 7.76 9.02 -9.76
C PRO A 220 9.22 9.23 -9.34
N LEU A 221 9.63 8.57 -8.25
CA LEU A 221 11.03 8.53 -7.84
C LEU A 221 11.84 7.65 -8.79
N TRP A 222 11.24 6.53 -9.20
CA TRP A 222 11.81 5.56 -10.12
C TRP A 222 10.67 4.88 -10.87
N GLU A 223 10.94 4.53 -12.12
CA GLU A 223 9.99 3.86 -12.99
C GLU A 223 10.75 2.94 -13.94
N TYR A 224 10.06 1.94 -14.50
CA TYR A 224 10.60 1.05 -15.52
C TYR A 224 9.51 0.57 -16.47
N ASP A 225 9.91 0.21 -17.69
CA ASP A 225 8.99 -0.32 -18.69
C ASP A 225 8.83 -1.84 -18.64
N HIS A 226 7.85 -2.34 -19.40
CA HIS A 226 7.49 -3.76 -19.45
C HIS A 226 8.55 -4.70 -20.07
N SER A 227 9.70 -4.19 -20.52
CA SER A 227 10.87 -5.04 -20.81
C SER A 227 11.59 -5.51 -19.53
N LEU A 228 11.43 -4.77 -18.42
CA LEU A 228 12.05 -5.06 -17.13
C LEU A 228 11.11 -5.70 -16.11
N GLY A 229 9.79 -5.66 -16.32
CA GLY A 229 8.80 -6.30 -15.46
C GLY A 229 7.40 -5.72 -15.70
N ASN A 230 6.34 -6.42 -15.26
CA ASN A 230 4.96 -6.10 -15.63
C ASN A 230 4.01 -5.85 -14.46
N SER A 231 4.51 -5.92 -13.22
CA SER A 231 3.70 -5.71 -12.02
C SER A 231 4.61 -5.50 -10.83
N ILE A 232 4.85 -4.23 -10.48
CA ILE A 232 5.75 -3.91 -9.37
C ILE A 232 5.16 -4.35 -8.03
N THR A 233 5.88 -5.23 -7.36
CA THR A 233 5.69 -5.53 -5.95
C THR A 233 6.53 -4.55 -5.14
N GLY A 234 5.89 -3.55 -4.54
CA GLY A 234 6.56 -2.68 -3.57
C GLY A 234 7.18 -3.45 -2.41
N GLY A 235 7.93 -2.78 -1.54
CA GLY A 235 8.66 -3.46 -0.48
C GLY A 235 9.06 -2.52 0.64
N VAL A 236 10.24 -2.71 1.21
CA VAL A 236 10.62 -2.13 2.51
C VAL A 236 11.95 -1.42 2.43
N VAL A 237 12.16 -0.42 3.30
CA VAL A 237 13.52 0.11 3.50
C VAL A 237 14.32 -0.87 4.35
N CYS A 238 15.50 -1.26 3.86
CA CYS A 238 16.35 -2.23 4.51
C CYS A 238 17.08 -1.63 5.71
N HIS A 239 16.77 -2.18 6.89
CA HIS A 239 17.47 -1.95 8.15
C HIS A 239 18.00 -3.26 8.77
N ASP A 240 17.98 -4.35 7.99
CA ASP A 240 18.46 -5.66 8.42
C ASP A 240 19.97 -5.60 8.69
N PRO A 241 20.43 -5.84 9.93
CA PRO A 241 21.87 -5.80 10.26
C PRO A 241 22.67 -6.90 9.54
N SER A 242 22.02 -7.98 9.08
CA SER A 242 22.67 -9.04 8.30
C SER A 242 22.85 -8.69 6.82
N LEU A 243 22.29 -7.56 6.36
CA LEU A 243 22.40 -7.06 4.98
C LEU A 243 23.05 -5.68 4.92
N PRO A 244 24.28 -5.48 5.45
CA PRO A 244 24.89 -4.16 5.57
C PRO A 244 25.08 -3.43 4.22
N ALA A 245 25.33 -4.18 3.14
CA ALA A 245 25.44 -3.63 1.79
C ALA A 245 24.14 -3.01 1.26
N LEU A 246 22.99 -3.36 1.85
CA LEU A 246 21.67 -2.89 1.47
C LEU A 246 21.11 -1.83 2.43
N LYS A 247 21.88 -1.42 3.46
CA LYS A 247 21.43 -0.47 4.48
C LYS A 247 20.84 0.80 3.85
N GLY A 248 19.60 1.11 4.23
CA GLY A 248 18.87 2.29 3.79
C GLY A 248 18.32 2.25 2.37
N ALA A 249 18.53 1.15 1.63
CA ALA A 249 17.91 0.96 0.32
C ALA A 249 16.43 0.62 0.49
N TYR A 250 15.57 1.19 -0.36
CA TYR A 250 14.23 0.66 -0.56
C TYR A 250 14.31 -0.57 -1.46
N LEU A 251 13.87 -1.70 -0.95
CA LEU A 251 13.77 -2.94 -1.70
C LEU A 251 12.39 -3.05 -2.30
N CYS A 252 12.32 -3.39 -3.58
CA CYS A 252 11.09 -3.73 -4.29
C CYS A 252 11.36 -4.89 -5.24
N ALA A 253 10.30 -5.55 -5.68
CA ALA A 253 10.36 -6.64 -6.62
C ALA A 253 9.34 -6.43 -7.73
N ASP A 254 9.34 -7.32 -8.71
CA ASP A 254 8.31 -7.39 -9.74
C ASP A 254 7.73 -8.80 -9.73
N PHE A 255 6.40 -8.87 -9.68
CA PHE A 255 5.67 -10.12 -9.50
C PHE A 255 5.94 -11.11 -10.63
N TYR A 256 6.07 -10.64 -11.88
CA TYR A 256 6.21 -11.52 -13.04
C TYR A 256 7.66 -11.87 -13.37
N SER A 257 8.56 -10.89 -13.35
CA SER A 257 9.96 -11.12 -13.72
C SER A 257 10.81 -11.72 -12.60
N GLY A 258 10.32 -11.67 -11.36
CA GLY A 258 11.04 -12.09 -10.16
C GLY A 258 12.27 -11.24 -9.84
N ARG A 259 12.49 -10.13 -10.56
CA ARG A 259 13.59 -9.20 -10.28
C ARG A 259 13.35 -8.53 -8.94
N ILE A 260 14.43 -8.38 -8.17
CA ILE A 260 14.46 -7.63 -6.92
C ILE A 260 15.45 -6.49 -7.09
N TRP A 261 15.00 -5.26 -6.84
CA TRP A 261 15.82 -4.07 -6.89
C TRP A 261 16.06 -3.50 -5.49
N ALA A 262 17.18 -2.81 -5.37
CA ALA A 262 17.50 -1.93 -4.26
C ALA A 262 17.69 -0.51 -4.78
N LEU A 263 16.93 0.43 -4.21
CA LEU A 263 16.91 1.84 -4.56
C LEU A 263 17.48 2.66 -3.40
N TRP A 264 18.59 3.35 -3.63
CA TRP A 264 19.14 4.31 -2.67
C TRP A 264 18.78 5.72 -3.08
N ILE A 265 18.39 6.53 -2.11
CA ILE A 265 18.12 7.96 -2.30
C ILE A 265 19.19 8.82 -1.66
N GLN A 266 19.43 9.99 -2.24
CA GLN A 266 20.25 11.04 -1.65
C GLN A 266 19.37 12.21 -1.22
N LYS A 267 19.51 12.62 0.05
CA LYS A 267 18.93 13.87 0.55
C LYS A 267 19.85 15.03 0.15
N LYS A 268 19.32 16.04 -0.54
CA LYS A 268 20.01 17.31 -0.77
C LYS A 268 19.64 18.32 0.30
N LYS A 269 20.52 19.32 0.54
CA LYS A 269 20.30 20.44 1.49
C LYS A 269 18.95 21.15 1.27
N SER A 270 18.42 21.15 0.05
CA SER A 270 17.18 21.83 -0.36
C SER A 270 15.88 21.02 -0.16
N SER A 271 15.85 20.01 0.71
CA SER A 271 14.71 19.08 0.87
C SER A 271 14.31 18.25 -0.36
N LYS A 272 15.01 18.40 -1.50
CA LYS A 272 14.79 17.60 -2.70
C LYS A 272 15.43 16.22 -2.53
N ILE A 273 14.64 15.18 -2.73
CA ILE A 273 15.12 13.79 -2.78
C ILE A 273 15.38 13.43 -4.24
N LYS A 274 16.51 12.77 -4.50
CA LYS A 274 16.81 12.16 -5.79
C LYS A 274 17.23 10.71 -5.61
N LEU A 275 16.94 9.90 -6.61
CA LEU A 275 17.47 8.56 -6.74
C LEU A 275 19.00 8.68 -6.93
N LYS A 276 19.75 8.04 -6.03
CA LYS A 276 21.22 7.98 -6.07
C LYS A 276 21.69 6.79 -6.88
N LYS A 277 21.06 5.64 -6.67
CA LYS A 277 21.49 4.35 -7.24
C LYS A 277 20.32 3.39 -7.29
N VAL A 278 20.25 2.62 -8.36
CA VAL A 278 19.39 1.43 -8.47
C VAL A 278 20.29 0.24 -8.76
N ARG A 279 20.01 -0.90 -8.14
CA ARG A 279 20.65 -2.18 -8.49
C ARG A 279 19.61 -3.27 -8.53
N VAL A 280 19.67 -4.13 -9.54
CA VAL A 280 19.12 -5.48 -9.42
C VAL A 280 20.01 -6.24 -8.44
N ILE A 281 19.44 -6.71 -7.34
CA ILE A 281 20.16 -7.47 -6.32
C ILE A 281 19.97 -8.98 -6.47
N HIS A 282 18.85 -9.38 -7.11
CA HIS A 282 18.55 -10.77 -7.40
C HIS A 282 17.49 -10.87 -8.51
N LYS A 283 17.41 -12.02 -9.17
CA LYS A 283 16.27 -12.42 -10.01
C LYS A 283 15.83 -13.79 -9.52
N SER A 284 14.71 -13.84 -8.82
CA SER A 284 14.15 -15.08 -8.28
C SER A 284 13.27 -15.77 -9.31
N GLU A 285 13.03 -17.06 -9.09
CA GLU A 285 12.07 -17.87 -9.86
C GLU A 285 10.66 -17.86 -9.24
N ILE A 286 10.46 -17.09 -8.17
CA ILE A 286 9.17 -17.00 -7.47
C ILE A 286 8.41 -15.72 -7.85
N ASN A 287 7.08 -15.78 -7.75
CA ASN A 287 6.22 -14.62 -7.87
C ASN A 287 6.09 -13.94 -6.50
N ILE A 288 6.89 -12.89 -6.29
CA ILE A 288 6.96 -12.17 -5.03
C ILE A 288 5.72 -11.29 -4.93
N SER A 289 4.81 -11.62 -4.03
CA SER A 289 3.55 -10.86 -3.81
C SER A 289 3.68 -9.77 -2.76
N SER A 290 4.61 -9.91 -1.81
CA SER A 290 4.84 -8.92 -0.76
C SER A 290 6.18 -9.15 -0.07
N PHE A 291 6.53 -8.20 0.80
CA PHE A 291 7.66 -8.28 1.73
C PHE A 291 7.15 -8.32 3.16
N GLY A 292 7.90 -8.94 4.06
CA GLY A 292 7.71 -8.93 5.51
C GLY A 292 8.95 -8.45 6.24
N ILE A 293 8.78 -7.94 7.46
CA ILE A 293 9.89 -7.64 8.38
C ILE A 293 9.54 -8.25 9.74
N ASP A 294 10.48 -8.96 10.35
CA ASP A 294 10.32 -9.41 11.74
C ASP A 294 10.76 -8.36 12.78
N ASN A 295 10.66 -8.70 14.06
CA ASN A 295 11.06 -7.83 15.16
C ASN A 295 12.58 -7.57 15.26
N ARG A 296 13.40 -8.29 14.50
CA ARG A 296 14.87 -8.08 14.40
C ARG A 296 15.25 -7.32 13.14
N GLY A 297 14.28 -6.88 12.34
CA GLY A 297 14.51 -6.17 11.09
C GLY A 297 14.83 -7.10 9.92
N ARG A 298 14.74 -8.43 10.08
CA ARG A 298 15.03 -9.38 9.00
C ARG A 298 13.95 -9.32 7.94
N ILE A 299 14.36 -9.34 6.69
CA ILE A 299 13.47 -9.17 5.55
C ILE A 299 13.03 -10.54 5.01
N PHE A 300 11.74 -10.64 4.72
CA PHE A 300 11.12 -11.83 4.13
C PHE A 300 10.41 -11.50 2.83
N LEU A 301 10.36 -12.48 1.93
CA LEU A 301 9.62 -12.46 0.66
C LEU A 301 8.46 -13.44 0.75
N LEU A 302 7.30 -13.06 0.22
CA LEU A 302 6.11 -13.91 0.16
C LEU A 302 5.95 -14.48 -1.25
N ASP A 303 6.14 -15.79 -1.37
CA ASP A 303 6.00 -16.57 -2.61
C ASP A 303 4.53 -16.94 -2.82
N TYR A 304 3.90 -16.28 -3.80
CA TYR A 304 2.46 -16.33 -4.01
C TYR A 304 1.95 -17.74 -4.33
N TYR A 305 2.55 -18.41 -5.32
CA TYR A 305 2.03 -19.70 -5.80
C TYR A 305 2.38 -20.88 -4.90
N ASN A 306 3.52 -20.84 -4.21
CA ASN A 306 3.96 -21.96 -3.38
C ASN A 306 3.62 -21.80 -1.88
N GLY A 307 3.09 -20.65 -1.47
CA GLY A 307 2.71 -20.40 -0.07
C GLY A 307 3.90 -20.43 0.91
N ARG A 308 5.07 -19.97 0.44
CA ARG A 308 6.33 -19.94 1.21
C ARG A 308 6.65 -18.52 1.68
N ILE A 309 7.27 -18.44 2.85
CA ILE A 309 7.88 -17.21 3.38
C ILE A 309 9.39 -17.45 3.37
N LEU A 310 10.12 -16.69 2.56
CA LEU A 310 11.55 -16.87 2.35
C LEU A 310 12.32 -15.72 3.00
N ALA A 311 13.39 -16.01 3.75
CA ALA A 311 14.25 -14.98 4.30
C ALA A 311 15.24 -14.48 3.23
N LEU A 312 15.39 -13.17 3.09
CA LEU A 312 16.45 -12.58 2.29
C LEU A 312 17.76 -12.67 3.07
N LYS A 313 18.80 -13.23 2.46
CA LYS A 313 20.12 -13.44 3.09
C LYS A 313 21.24 -12.90 2.21
N PRO A 314 22.40 -12.52 2.79
CA PRO A 314 23.59 -12.25 1.99
C PRO A 314 24.01 -13.52 1.23
N ARG A 315 24.68 -13.32 0.09
CA ARG A 315 25.39 -14.41 -0.61
C ARG A 315 26.65 -14.78 0.13
#